data_AF-A0A4V6KBQ8-F1
#
_entry.id   AF-A0A4V6KBQ8-F1
#
_cell.length_a   1.000
_cell.length_b   1.000
_cell.length_c   1.000
_cell.angle_alpha   90.00
_cell.angle_beta   90.00
_cell.angle_gamma   90.00
#
_symmetry.space_group_name_H-M   'P 1'
#
loop_
_entity.id
_entity.type
_entity.pdbx_description
1 polymer ?
#
loop_
_entity_poly.entity_id
_entity_poly.type
_entity_poly.pdbx_seq_one_letter_code
_entity_poly.pdbx_strand_id
1 'polypeptide(L)'
;MKEKVWIYIPQVYKEMLLQWQEYYVYDTEDSKNGKLVAYNFYTHSKDYKDLIAFLQENNIYSYIFRRIYNFSKKELENSEILWFWTDDYAKDSYVVDSKDNKCYKCGTNKLSLYRTKIHVDYKK
;
A
#
# COMPACT_ATOMS: atom_id res chain seq x y z
N MET A 1 -13.51 0.81 6.21
CA MET A 1 -12.65 0.55 5.04
C MET A 1 -11.56 -0.37 5.54
N LYS A 2 -11.18 -1.40 4.79
CA LYS A 2 -10.02 -2.22 5.16
C LYS A 2 -8.87 -1.88 4.25
N GLU A 3 -7.79 -1.40 4.82
CA GLU A 3 -6.56 -1.10 4.09
C GLU A 3 -5.49 -2.14 4.40
N LYS A 4 -4.75 -2.52 3.37
CA LYS A 4 -3.57 -3.36 3.46
C LYS A 4 -2.39 -2.60 2.87
N VAL A 5 -1.27 -2.59 3.57
CA VAL A 5 -0.01 -1.98 3.14
C VAL A 5 1.01 -3.04 2.80
N TRP A 6 1.85 -2.73 1.81
CA TRP A 6 3.01 -3.52 1.45
C TRP A 6 4.25 -2.68 1.74
N ILE A 7 5.14 -3.25 2.56
CA ILE A 7 6.28 -2.55 3.13
C ILE A 7 7.54 -3.24 2.60
N TYR A 8 8.45 -2.45 2.05
CA TYR A 8 9.80 -2.90 1.76
C TYR A 8 10.73 -2.59 2.94
N ILE A 9 11.56 -3.57 3.27
CA ILE A 9 12.57 -3.49 4.32
C ILE A 9 13.88 -4.06 3.75
N PRO A 10 15.08 -3.51 4.05
CA PRO A 10 16.34 -4.07 3.58
C PRO A 10 16.54 -5.53 3.96
N GLN A 11 17.00 -6.35 3.00
CA GLN A 11 17.16 -7.79 3.17
C GLN A 11 18.11 -8.16 4.32
N VAL A 12 19.06 -7.28 4.66
CA VAL A 12 20.01 -7.48 5.77
C VAL A 12 19.31 -7.68 7.12
N TYR A 13 18.06 -7.21 7.28
CA TYR A 13 17.26 -7.36 8.49
C TYR A 13 16.34 -8.58 8.48
N LYS A 14 16.33 -9.40 7.42
CA LYS A 14 15.41 -10.53 7.27
C LYS A 14 15.41 -11.48 8.48
N GLU A 15 16.59 -11.79 9.01
CA GLU A 15 16.74 -12.65 10.20
C GLU A 15 16.18 -12.00 11.48
N MET A 16 16.25 -10.66 11.61
CA MET A 16 15.66 -9.94 12.74
C MET A 16 14.12 -9.90 12.67
N LEU A 17 13.56 -10.15 11.49
CA LEU A 17 12.12 -10.06 11.22
C LEU A 17 11.42 -11.42 11.22
N LEU A 18 12.07 -12.48 11.73
CA LEU A 18 11.52 -13.85 11.73
C LEU A 18 10.15 -13.95 12.40
N GLN A 19 9.87 -13.15 13.43
CA GLN A 19 8.55 -13.14 14.09
C GLN A 19 7.40 -12.67 13.17
N TRP A 20 7.71 -11.98 12.07
CA TRP A 20 6.75 -11.55 11.05
C TRP A 20 6.83 -12.36 9.75
N GLN A 21 7.45 -13.54 9.79
CA GLN A 21 7.66 -14.38 8.61
C GLN A 21 6.34 -14.77 7.91
N GLU A 22 5.22 -14.86 8.65
CA GLU A 22 3.91 -15.14 8.06
C GLU A 22 3.38 -14.02 7.14
N TYR A 23 3.91 -12.79 7.28
CA TYR A 23 3.54 -11.64 6.46
C TYR A 23 4.45 -11.44 5.24
N TYR A 24 5.52 -12.23 5.14
CA TYR A 24 6.47 -12.20 4.02
C TYR A 24 5.76 -12.46 2.69
N VAL A 25 6.21 -11.77 1.64
CA VAL A 25 5.67 -11.93 0.29
C VAL A 25 6.73 -12.35 -0.71
N TYR A 26 7.79 -11.58 -0.87
CA TYR A 26 8.91 -11.88 -1.77
C TYR A 26 10.16 -11.05 -1.46
N ASP A 27 11.30 -11.50 -1.98
CA ASP A 27 12.55 -10.74 -2.07
C ASP A 27 12.58 -9.97 -3.42
N THR A 28 13.14 -8.75 -3.43
CA THR A 28 13.32 -7.93 -4.65
C THR A 28 14.59 -7.10 -4.54
N GLU A 29 15.02 -6.49 -5.65
CA GLU A 29 16.16 -5.56 -5.68
C GLU A 29 15.82 -4.33 -6.52
N ASP A 30 16.25 -3.14 -6.07
CA ASP A 30 16.21 -1.93 -6.89
C ASP A 30 17.51 -1.12 -6.79
N SER A 31 17.77 -0.28 -7.80
CA SER A 31 19.02 0.45 -7.95
C SER A 31 19.27 1.50 -6.86
N LYS A 32 18.24 1.94 -6.14
CA LYS A 32 18.30 3.02 -5.14
C LYS A 32 18.38 2.45 -3.73
N ASN A 33 17.64 1.38 -3.45
CA ASN A 33 17.50 0.82 -2.11
C ASN A 33 18.19 -0.56 -1.94
N GLY A 34 18.76 -1.11 -3.01
CA GLY A 34 19.43 -2.41 -3.01
C GLY A 34 18.45 -3.57 -2.83
N LYS A 35 18.91 -4.62 -2.14
CA LYS A 35 18.10 -5.81 -1.88
C LYS A 35 17.11 -5.56 -0.75
N LEU A 36 15.84 -5.84 -1.03
CA LEU A 36 14.70 -5.60 -0.18
C LEU A 36 13.88 -6.88 0.00
N VAL A 37 13.12 -6.92 1.09
CA VAL A 37 12.12 -7.93 1.39
C VAL A 37 10.77 -7.25 1.54
N ALA A 38 9.73 -7.85 0.99
CA ALA A 38 8.37 -7.34 1.00
C ALA A 38 7.53 -8.05 2.06
N TYR A 39 6.84 -7.28 2.89
CA TYR A 39 5.83 -7.79 3.83
C TYR A 39 4.48 -7.11 3.60
N ASN A 40 3.38 -7.80 3.87
CA ASN A 40 2.04 -7.23 3.73
C ASN A 40 1.24 -7.30 5.03
N PHE A 41 0.64 -6.18 5.43
CA PHE A 41 -0.10 -6.04 6.69
C PHE A 41 -1.43 -5.35 6.49
N TYR A 42 -2.43 -5.70 7.29
CA TYR A 42 -3.61 -4.85 7.43
C TYR A 42 -3.28 -3.66 8.32
N THR A 43 -3.61 -2.45 7.87
CA THR A 43 -3.39 -1.26 8.68
C THR A 43 -4.26 -1.32 9.94
N HIS A 44 -3.76 -0.75 11.03
CA HIS A 44 -4.35 -0.79 12.38
C HIS A 44 -4.39 -2.15 13.08
N SER A 45 -3.96 -3.25 12.45
CA SER A 45 -3.74 -4.53 13.15
C SER A 45 -2.67 -4.38 14.24
N LYS A 46 -2.71 -5.26 15.25
CA LYS A 46 -1.69 -5.29 16.31
C LYS A 46 -0.31 -5.54 15.70
N ASP A 47 -0.20 -6.54 14.84
CA ASP A 47 1.09 -6.96 14.26
C ASP A 47 1.72 -5.87 13.37
N TYR A 48 0.88 -5.11 12.65
CA TYR A 48 1.34 -3.93 11.93
C TYR A 48 1.91 -2.87 12.87
N LYS A 49 1.21 -2.55 13.97
CA LYS A 49 1.69 -1.54 14.94
C LYS A 49 2.97 -1.99 15.60
N ASP A 50 3.04 -3.26 15.99
CA ASP A 50 4.20 -3.87 16.63
C ASP A 50 5.41 -3.86 15.68
N LEU A 51 5.23 -4.17 14.39
CA LEU A 51 6.29 -4.06 13.39
C LEU A 51 6.77 -2.61 13.24
N ILE A 52 5.85 -1.65 13.07
CA ILE A 52 6.24 -0.25 12.87
C ILE A 52 7.01 0.29 14.07
N ALA A 53 6.57 -0.03 15.29
CA ALA A 53 7.30 0.31 16.51
C ALA A 53 8.71 -0.31 16.51
N PHE A 54 8.82 -1.61 16.21
CA PHE A 54 10.11 -2.28 16.12
C PHE A 54 11.06 -1.66 15.09
N LEU A 55 10.57 -1.34 13.89
CA LEU A 55 11.37 -0.71 12.84
C LEU A 55 11.86 0.67 13.28
N GLN A 56 11.01 1.45 13.97
CA GLN A 56 11.37 2.78 14.49
C GLN A 56 12.40 2.68 15.62
N GLU A 57 12.18 1.81 16.60
CA GLU A 57 13.08 1.59 17.75
C GLU A 57 14.48 1.15 17.32
N ASN A 58 14.56 0.36 16.25
CA ASN A 58 15.83 -0.14 15.70
C ASN A 58 16.41 0.73 14.58
N ASN A 59 15.80 1.89 14.28
CA ASN A 59 16.19 2.77 13.16
C ASN A 59 16.31 2.03 11.81
N ILE A 60 15.43 1.06 11.56
CA ILE A 60 15.41 0.28 10.32
C ILE A 60 14.66 1.07 9.27
N TYR A 61 15.35 1.44 8.19
CA TYR A 61 14.73 2.05 7.03
C TYR A 61 13.66 1.11 6.44
N SER A 62 12.47 1.65 6.20
CA SER A 62 11.39 0.94 5.53
C SER A 62 10.48 1.94 4.81
N TYR A 63 9.78 1.48 3.78
CA TYR A 63 8.80 2.31 3.10
C TYR A 63 7.61 1.51 2.58
N ILE A 64 6.44 2.14 2.60
CA ILE A 64 5.22 1.58 2.01
C ILE A 64 5.25 1.88 0.52
N PHE A 65 5.34 0.84 -0.31
CA PHE A 65 5.40 1.01 -1.76
C PHE A 65 4.05 0.73 -2.45
N ARG A 66 3.13 0.05 -1.75
CA ARG A 66 1.79 -0.26 -2.25
C ARG A 66 0.76 -0.25 -1.13
N ARG A 67 -0.42 0.27 -1.45
CA ARG A 67 -1.62 0.22 -0.61
C ARG A 67 -2.75 -0.45 -1.36
N ILE A 68 -3.55 -1.23 -0.64
CA ILE A 68 -4.74 -1.90 -1.16
C ILE A 68 -5.92 -1.53 -0.27
N TYR A 69 -6.92 -0.88 -0.85
CA TYR A 69 -8.14 -0.49 -0.16
C TYR A 69 -9.27 -1.41 -0.55
N ASN A 70 -9.96 -1.97 0.43
CA ASN A 70 -11.19 -2.74 0.25
C ASN A 70 -12.34 -2.01 0.92
N PHE A 71 -13.43 -1.81 0.17
CA PHE A 71 -14.60 -1.05 0.60
C PHE A 71 -15.75 -2.00 0.92
N SER A 72 -16.42 -1.74 2.03
CA SER A 72 -17.69 -2.40 2.34
C SER A 72 -18.83 -1.83 1.49
N LYS A 73 -19.95 -2.56 1.43
CA LYS A 73 -21.15 -2.12 0.70
C LYS A 73 -21.63 -0.72 1.11
N LYS A 74 -21.71 -0.47 2.42
CA LYS A 74 -22.11 0.84 2.98
C LYS A 74 -21.19 1.98 2.55
N GLU A 75 -19.90 1.69 2.39
CA GLU A 75 -18.91 2.70 2.01
C GLU A 75 -19.02 3.10 0.54
N LEU A 76 -19.39 2.14 -0.32
CA LEU A 76 -19.68 2.42 -1.73
C LEU A 76 -20.96 3.24 -1.90
N GLU A 77 -21.97 2.97 -1.09
CA GLU A 77 -23.25 3.67 -1.12
C GLU A 77 -23.15 5.13 -0.65
N ASN A 78 -22.21 5.46 0.24
CA ASN A 78 -22.15 6.75 0.92
C ASN A 78 -21.38 7.88 0.21
N SER A 79 -20.84 7.67 -0.99
CA SER A 79 -20.24 8.67 -1.90
C SER A 79 -19.06 9.55 -1.40
N GLU A 80 -18.94 9.89 -0.12
CA GLU A 80 -17.82 10.66 0.45
C GLU A 80 -16.50 9.89 0.41
N ILE A 81 -16.55 8.56 0.49
CA ILE A 81 -15.40 7.67 0.34
C ILE A 81 -14.87 7.63 -1.10
N LEU A 82 -15.64 8.10 -2.08
CA LEU A 82 -15.27 8.08 -3.50
C LEU A 82 -14.17 9.09 -3.87
N TRP A 83 -13.80 9.97 -2.94
CA TRP A 83 -12.79 11.01 -3.14
C TRP A 83 -11.49 10.60 -2.47
N PHE A 84 -10.86 9.54 -2.96
CA PHE A 84 -9.47 9.29 -2.62
C PHE A 84 -8.59 10.32 -3.30
N TRP A 85 -7.93 11.14 -2.49
CA TRP A 85 -6.72 11.82 -2.92
C TRP A 85 -5.66 10.74 -2.98
N THR A 86 -5.39 10.21 -4.18
CA THR A 86 -4.14 9.49 -4.40
C THR A 86 -3.05 10.49 -4.08
N ASP A 87 -2.32 10.22 -3.01
CA ASP A 87 -1.16 11.00 -2.56
C ASP A 87 -0.34 11.48 -3.77
N ASP A 88 0.17 12.73 -3.77
CA ASP A 88 0.91 13.30 -4.91
C ASP A 88 2.17 12.47 -5.27
N TYR A 89 2.60 11.61 -4.34
CA TYR A 89 3.68 10.64 -4.49
C TYR A 89 3.26 9.31 -5.14
N ALA A 90 1.98 9.08 -5.43
CA ALA A 90 1.51 7.89 -6.14
C ALA A 90 2.01 7.91 -7.60
N LYS A 91 2.51 6.78 -8.09
CA LYS A 91 2.93 6.59 -9.48
C LYS A 91 1.76 6.12 -10.33
N ASP A 92 1.13 5.04 -9.89
CA ASP A 92 0.07 4.36 -10.59
C ASP A 92 -1.06 4.03 -9.60
N SER A 93 -2.30 4.07 -10.06
CA SER A 93 -3.44 3.59 -9.29
C SER A 93 -4.36 2.85 -10.23
N TYR A 94 -4.73 1.63 -9.85
CA TYR A 94 -5.45 0.73 -10.73
C TYR A 94 -6.40 -0.20 -9.97
N VAL A 95 -7.28 -0.81 -10.75
CA VAL A 95 -8.14 -1.91 -10.33
C VAL A 95 -7.96 -3.02 -11.35
N VAL A 96 -8.08 -4.28 -10.92
CA VAL A 96 -7.88 -5.44 -11.82
C VAL A 96 -8.86 -5.40 -13.02
N ASP A 97 -10.01 -4.71 -12.88
CA ASP A 97 -11.07 -4.60 -13.88
C ASP A 97 -11.12 -3.23 -14.61
N SER A 98 -10.02 -2.48 -14.73
CA SER A 98 -10.10 -1.08 -15.17
C SER A 98 -10.36 -0.90 -16.67
N LYS A 99 -11.44 -0.18 -17.02
CA LYS A 99 -11.57 0.62 -18.25
C LYS A 99 -11.40 2.11 -17.90
N ASP A 100 -10.78 2.85 -18.80
CA ASP A 100 -10.29 4.23 -18.65
C ASP A 100 -11.34 5.23 -18.15
N ASN A 101 -11.06 5.91 -17.03
CA ASN A 101 -11.87 7.04 -16.53
C ASN A 101 -11.00 8.29 -16.36
N LYS A 102 -10.98 9.15 -17.38
CA LYS A 102 -10.31 10.46 -17.36
C LYS A 102 -11.28 11.54 -16.87
N CYS A 103 -10.86 12.40 -15.93
CA CYS A 103 -11.72 13.48 -15.44
C CYS A 103 -11.93 14.54 -16.54
N TYR A 104 -13.18 14.75 -16.96
CA TYR A 104 -13.52 15.69 -18.04
C TYR A 104 -13.21 17.17 -17.70
N LYS A 105 -13.17 17.54 -16.42
CA LYS A 105 -13.00 18.94 -15.97
C LYS A 105 -11.54 19.38 -15.83
N CYS A 106 -10.64 18.47 -15.48
CA CYS A 106 -9.24 18.82 -15.20
C CYS A 106 -8.23 17.92 -15.90
N GLY A 107 -8.69 16.97 -16.72
CA GLY A 107 -7.83 16.09 -17.51
C GLY A 107 -7.00 15.09 -16.71
N THR A 108 -6.99 15.19 -15.38
CA THR A 108 -6.33 14.24 -14.50
C THR A 108 -7.09 12.92 -14.47
N ASN A 109 -6.35 11.83 -14.34
CA ASN A 109 -6.94 10.53 -14.08
C ASN A 109 -7.51 10.58 -12.67
N LYS A 110 -8.84 10.72 -12.56
CA LYS A 110 -9.56 10.57 -11.31
C LYS A 110 -10.21 9.21 -11.32
N LEU A 111 -9.75 8.34 -10.43
CA LEU A 111 -10.45 7.09 -10.16
C LEU A 111 -11.74 7.43 -9.41
N SER A 112 -12.86 7.48 -10.13
CA SER A 112 -14.17 7.43 -9.50
C SER A 112 -14.42 6.00 -9.01
N LEU A 113 -14.64 5.84 -7.71
CA LEU A 113 -14.53 4.56 -7.01
C LEU A 113 -15.83 3.76 -6.97
N TYR A 114 -16.40 3.40 -8.11
CA TYR A 114 -17.57 2.50 -8.15
C TYR A 114 -17.19 1.02 -7.94
N ARG A 115 -16.15 0.72 -7.16
CA ARG A 115 -15.49 -0.60 -7.14
C ARG A 115 -15.09 -1.01 -5.72
N THR A 116 -15.15 -2.31 -5.46
CA THR A 116 -14.92 -2.90 -4.13
C THR A 116 -13.45 -2.88 -3.69
N LYS A 117 -12.51 -2.66 -4.62
CA LYS A 117 -11.07 -2.72 -4.36
C LYS A 117 -10.27 -1.73 -5.21
N ILE A 118 -9.24 -1.11 -4.63
CA ILE A 118 -8.29 -0.22 -5.30
C ILE A 118 -6.86 -0.59 -4.92
N HIS A 119 -5.96 -0.52 -5.89
CA HIS A 119 -4.51 -0.62 -5.72
C HIS A 119 -3.87 0.74 -5.99
N VAL A 120 -3.01 1.20 -5.08
CA VAL A 120 -2.23 2.43 -5.21
C VAL A 120 -0.76 2.10 -5.03
N ASP A 121 0.03 2.32 -6.07
CA ASP A 121 1.47 2.07 -6.10
C ASP A 121 2.20 3.42 -6.06
N TYR A 122 3.21 3.52 -5.19
CA TYR A 122 3.96 4.75 -4.95
C TYR A 122 5.19 4.87 -5.86
N LYS A 123 5.61 6.11 -6.13
CA LYS A 123 6.83 6.40 -6.89
C LYS A 123 8.05 5.80 -6.19
N LYS A 124 8.92 5.21 -7.00
CA LYS A 124 10.27 4.75 -6.63
C LYS A 124 11.16 5.94 -6.28
#